data_AF-A0A9F5N5G8-F1
#
_entry.id   AF-A0A9F5N5G8-F1
#
_cell.length_a   1.000
_cell.length_b   1.000
_cell.length_c   1.000
_cell.angle_alpha   90.00
_cell.angle_beta   90.00
_cell.angle_gamma   90.00
#
_symmetry.space_group_name_H-M   'P 1'
#
loop_
_entity.id
_entity.type
_entity.pdbx_description
1 polymer ?
#
loop_
_entity_poly.entity_id
_entity_poly.type
_entity_poly.pdbx_seq_one_letter_code
_entity_poly.pdbx_strand_id
1 'polypeptide(L)'
;MEEKLRRVSSWLKNSLGDQPIPPYEADARTVDILYELAERSESRDGDVSLLIEDMKQKAAEYESDGLFLQELLMESLHLSLNSLSKASTSYLNNLVDIALALETKDTSLASFIPAINDLTSHLYAAESKNKDLELELNNLRRKLTSALVLEKRLQDDVMKTEDLLIVERAKADSRTQNMKFLKEKSEDIKFRIKSAEEQLSASGLDASLTHESLVTLSEKLAELKKQAVPLKKKLESYLDLTPSPSLARVKIEEAKRELVGLSLGIDLN
;
A
#
# COMPACT_ATOMS: atom_id res chain seq x y z
N MET A 1 -23.03 -59.51 -29.72
CA MET A 1 -22.42 -59.73 -28.40
C MET A 1 -21.45 -60.90 -28.44
N GLU A 2 -21.89 -62.11 -28.77
CA GLU A 2 -21.06 -63.33 -28.79
C GLU A 2 -19.84 -63.23 -29.73
N GLU A 3 -20.01 -62.66 -30.92
CA GLU A 3 -18.92 -62.46 -31.89
C GLU A 3 -17.87 -61.44 -31.42
N LYS A 4 -18.30 -60.33 -30.79
CA LYS A 4 -17.39 -59.33 -30.22
C LYS A 4 -16.61 -59.90 -29.04
N LEU A 5 -17.28 -60.67 -28.16
CA LEU A 5 -16.64 -61.38 -27.06
C LEU A 5 -15.57 -62.35 -27.55
N ARG A 6 -15.87 -63.15 -28.59
CA ARG A 6 -14.91 -64.08 -29.20
C ARG A 6 -13.65 -63.37 -29.71
N ARG A 7 -13.83 -62.23 -30.40
CA ARG A 7 -12.70 -61.41 -30.88
C ARG A 7 -11.88 -60.84 -29.72
N VAL A 8 -12.53 -60.25 -28.72
CA VAL A 8 -11.87 -59.70 -27.53
C VAL A 8 -11.09 -60.78 -26.78
N SER A 9 -11.65 -61.97 -26.59
CA SER A 9 -10.95 -63.09 -25.94
C SER A 9 -9.71 -63.56 -26.73
N SER A 10 -9.80 -63.61 -28.06
CA SER A 10 -8.65 -63.95 -28.91
C SER A 10 -7.57 -62.88 -28.85
N TRP A 11 -7.95 -61.61 -28.91
CA TRP A 11 -7.04 -60.48 -28.81
C TRP A 11 -6.35 -60.40 -27.43
N LEU A 12 -7.10 -60.58 -26.34
CA LEU A 12 -6.54 -60.64 -24.98
C LEU A 12 -5.54 -61.79 -24.82
N LYS A 13 -5.83 -62.96 -25.40
CA LYS A 13 -4.90 -64.10 -25.39
C LYS A 13 -3.61 -63.80 -26.16
N ASN A 14 -3.72 -63.16 -27.33
CA ASN A 14 -2.56 -62.84 -28.16
C ASN A 14 -1.71 -61.72 -27.54
N SER A 15 -2.34 -60.71 -26.93
CA SER A 15 -1.65 -59.56 -26.32
C SER A 15 -0.99 -59.89 -24.98
N LEU A 16 -1.58 -60.78 -24.18
CA LEU A 16 -1.03 -61.19 -22.88
C LEU A 16 -0.05 -62.37 -22.98
N GLY A 17 0.05 -63.03 -24.14
CA GLY A 17 0.94 -64.17 -24.37
C GLY A 17 0.62 -65.32 -23.42
N ASP A 18 1.60 -65.70 -22.59
CA ASP A 18 1.48 -66.79 -21.61
C ASP A 18 0.84 -66.36 -20.26
N GLN A 19 0.49 -65.07 -20.09
CA GLN A 19 -0.13 -64.60 -18.86
C GLN A 19 -1.65 -64.92 -18.83
N PRO A 20 -2.19 -65.32 -17.67
CA PRO A 20 -3.62 -65.57 -17.54
C PRO A 20 -4.41 -64.28 -17.69
N ILE A 21 -5.51 -64.33 -18.46
CA ILE A 21 -6.41 -63.18 -18.67
C ILE A 21 -7.06 -62.82 -17.32
N PRO A 22 -6.91 -61.57 -16.83
CA PRO A 22 -7.58 -61.13 -15.61
C PRO A 22 -9.12 -61.23 -15.75
N PRO A 23 -9.83 -61.58 -14.67
CA PRO A 23 -11.28 -61.61 -14.69
C PRO A 23 -11.83 -60.19 -14.95
N TYR A 24 -12.73 -60.06 -15.92
CA TYR A 24 -13.40 -58.81 -16.26
C TYR A 24 -14.92 -59.01 -16.34
N GLU A 25 -15.68 -57.94 -16.12
CA GLU A 25 -17.13 -57.97 -16.22
C GLU A 25 -17.55 -57.93 -17.71
N ALA A 26 -18.14 -59.01 -18.21
CA ALA A 26 -18.59 -59.13 -19.60
C ALA A 26 -19.93 -58.42 -19.84
N ASP A 27 -20.05 -57.17 -19.38
CA ASP A 27 -21.19 -56.32 -19.68
C ASP A 27 -21.09 -55.78 -21.13
N ALA A 28 -22.22 -55.36 -21.71
CA ALA A 28 -22.26 -54.91 -23.11
C ALA A 28 -21.35 -53.70 -23.38
N ARG A 29 -21.22 -52.78 -22.41
CA ARG A 29 -20.39 -51.58 -22.52
C ARG A 29 -18.90 -51.93 -22.45
N THR A 30 -18.52 -52.81 -21.55
CA THR A 30 -17.15 -53.28 -21.35
C THR A 30 -16.68 -54.09 -22.55
N VAL A 31 -17.53 -54.96 -23.10
CA VAL A 31 -17.23 -55.70 -24.33
C VAL A 31 -17.05 -54.76 -25.53
N ASP A 32 -17.89 -53.73 -25.67
CA ASP A 32 -17.77 -52.76 -26.76
C ASP A 32 -16.47 -51.93 -26.64
N ILE A 33 -16.12 -51.48 -25.44
CA ILE A 33 -14.86 -50.76 -25.19
C ILE A 33 -13.65 -51.64 -25.50
N LEU A 34 -13.66 -52.89 -25.05
CA LEU A 34 -12.56 -53.84 -25.31
C LEU A 34 -12.47 -54.20 -26.79
N TYR A 35 -13.59 -54.29 -27.49
CA TYR A 35 -13.64 -54.55 -28.93
C TYR A 35 -13.03 -53.38 -29.72
N GLU A 36 -13.41 -52.14 -29.40
CA GLU A 36 -12.80 -50.95 -30.01
C GLU A 36 -11.30 -50.84 -29.70
N LEU A 37 -10.90 -51.20 -28.48
CA LEU A 37 -9.49 -51.23 -28.10
C LEU A 37 -8.70 -52.31 -28.87
N ALA A 38 -9.30 -53.48 -29.08
CA ALA A 38 -8.73 -54.54 -29.89
C ALA A 38 -8.54 -54.08 -31.34
N GLU A 39 -9.56 -53.50 -31.97
CA GLU A 39 -9.44 -52.98 -33.34
C GLU A 39 -8.37 -51.90 -33.47
N ARG A 40 -8.32 -50.95 -32.53
CA ARG A 40 -7.31 -49.87 -32.55
C ARG A 40 -5.89 -50.39 -32.30
N SER A 41 -5.72 -51.33 -31.39
CA SER A 41 -4.41 -51.90 -31.10
C SER A 41 -3.92 -52.78 -32.25
N GLU A 42 -4.75 -53.66 -32.80
CA GLU A 42 -4.41 -54.48 -33.96
C GLU A 42 -4.05 -53.63 -35.19
N SER A 43 -4.81 -52.56 -35.45
CA SER A 43 -4.48 -51.61 -36.53
C SER A 43 -3.12 -50.95 -36.30
N ARG A 44 -2.89 -50.42 -35.10
CA ARG A 44 -1.62 -49.75 -34.76
C ARG A 44 -0.44 -50.73 -34.81
N ASP A 45 -0.63 -51.94 -34.31
CA ASP A 45 0.41 -52.97 -34.28
C ASP A 45 0.73 -53.44 -35.72
N GLY A 46 -0.26 -53.46 -36.61
CA GLY A 46 -0.08 -53.65 -38.05
C GLY A 46 0.77 -52.53 -38.68
N ASP A 47 0.44 -51.27 -38.41
CA ASP A 47 1.19 -50.12 -38.93
C ASP A 47 2.65 -50.12 -38.43
N VAL A 48 2.86 -50.42 -37.15
CA VAL A 48 4.21 -50.55 -36.56
C VAL A 48 4.97 -51.71 -37.18
N SER A 49 4.30 -52.85 -37.43
CA SER A 49 4.92 -54.01 -38.08
C SER A 49 5.38 -53.68 -39.51
N LEU A 50 4.56 -52.95 -40.28
CA LEU A 50 4.92 -52.48 -41.61
C LEU A 50 6.13 -51.53 -41.57
N LEU A 51 6.16 -50.60 -40.62
CA LEU A 51 7.31 -49.70 -40.44
C LEU A 51 8.59 -50.47 -40.10
N ILE A 52 8.50 -51.46 -39.20
CA ILE A 52 9.65 -52.31 -38.84
C ILE A 52 10.17 -53.04 -40.08
N GLU A 53 9.29 -53.60 -40.91
CA GLU A 53 9.69 -54.33 -42.11
C GLU A 53 10.32 -53.41 -43.17
N ASP A 54 9.75 -52.22 -43.40
CA ASP A 54 10.33 -51.20 -44.26
C ASP A 54 11.73 -50.77 -43.78
N MET A 55 11.91 -50.56 -42.47
CA MET A 55 13.21 -50.21 -41.91
C MET A 55 14.24 -51.34 -42.05
N LYS A 56 13.83 -52.60 -41.87
CA LYS A 56 14.71 -53.75 -42.11
C LYS A 56 15.11 -53.87 -43.56
N GLN A 57 14.17 -53.69 -44.49
CA GLN A 57 14.46 -53.71 -45.91
C GLN A 57 15.46 -52.60 -46.27
N LYS A 58 15.22 -51.37 -45.83
CA LYS A 58 16.16 -50.25 -46.05
C LYS A 58 17.54 -50.52 -45.46
N ALA A 59 17.61 -51.10 -44.27
CA ALA A 59 18.89 -51.45 -43.66
C ALA A 59 19.66 -52.47 -44.51
N ALA A 60 18.97 -53.50 -45.03
CA ALA A 60 19.58 -54.49 -45.93
C ALA A 60 20.01 -53.88 -47.27
N GLU A 61 19.22 -52.98 -47.84
CA GLU A 61 19.58 -52.23 -49.06
C GLU A 61 20.84 -51.38 -48.83
N TYR A 62 20.89 -50.60 -47.75
CA TYR A 62 22.07 -49.79 -47.42
C TYR A 62 23.31 -50.63 -47.13
N GLU A 63 23.16 -51.79 -46.48
CA GLU A 63 24.26 -52.71 -46.24
C GLU A 63 24.81 -53.27 -47.57
N SER A 64 23.92 -53.69 -48.48
CA SER A 64 24.30 -54.18 -49.81
C SER A 64 24.99 -53.09 -50.65
N ASP A 65 24.45 -51.86 -50.65
CA ASP A 65 25.07 -50.72 -51.34
C ASP A 65 26.45 -50.39 -50.75
N GLY A 66 26.58 -50.47 -49.42
CA GLY A 66 27.85 -50.28 -48.72
C GLY A 66 28.91 -51.31 -49.13
N LEU A 67 28.52 -52.59 -49.20
CA LEU A 67 29.39 -53.68 -49.66
C LEU A 67 29.79 -53.50 -51.13
N PHE A 68 28.84 -53.13 -52.00
CA PHE A 68 29.11 -52.86 -53.41
C PHE A 68 30.12 -51.71 -53.59
N LEU A 69 29.95 -50.61 -52.87
CA LEU A 69 30.88 -49.48 -52.91
C LEU A 69 32.27 -49.87 -52.39
N GLN A 70 32.33 -50.69 -51.33
CA GLN A 70 33.59 -51.19 -50.79
C GLN A 70 34.34 -52.06 -51.80
N GLU A 71 33.63 -53.00 -52.44
CA GLU A 71 34.18 -53.88 -53.48
C GLU A 71 34.68 -53.06 -54.67
N LEU A 72 33.87 -52.11 -55.15
CA LEU A 72 34.25 -51.20 -56.23
C LEU A 72 35.55 -50.42 -55.89
N LEU A 73 35.64 -49.82 -54.71
CA LEU A 73 36.81 -49.06 -54.28
C LEU A 73 38.06 -49.93 -54.18
N MET A 74 37.93 -51.16 -53.68
CA MET A 74 39.05 -52.08 -53.49
C MET A 74 39.53 -52.73 -54.80
N GLU A 75 38.61 -53.22 -55.62
CA GLU A 75 38.94 -54.01 -56.81
C GLU A 75 39.20 -53.14 -58.05
N SER A 76 38.39 -52.11 -58.28
CA SER A 76 38.48 -51.32 -59.52
C SER A 76 39.40 -50.11 -59.40
N LEU A 77 39.51 -49.51 -58.21
CA LEU A 77 40.31 -48.31 -57.97
C LEU A 77 41.56 -48.56 -57.11
N HIS A 78 41.73 -49.76 -56.55
CA HIS A 78 42.81 -50.13 -55.62
C HIS A 78 42.96 -49.16 -54.42
N LEU A 79 41.87 -48.49 -54.04
CA LEU A 79 41.82 -47.56 -52.92
C LEU A 79 41.47 -48.35 -51.65
N SER A 80 42.48 -48.97 -51.03
CA SER A 80 42.29 -49.62 -49.74
C SER A 80 42.38 -48.59 -48.61
N LEU A 81 41.51 -48.67 -47.60
CA LEU A 81 41.62 -47.87 -46.38
C LEU A 81 42.97 -48.07 -45.67
N ASN A 82 43.58 -49.25 -45.85
CA ASN A 82 44.90 -49.59 -45.30
C ASN A 82 46.07 -48.95 -46.08
N SER A 83 45.81 -48.45 -47.29
CA SER A 83 46.79 -47.72 -48.10
C SER A 83 46.83 -46.22 -47.77
N LEU A 84 45.82 -45.73 -47.02
CA LEU A 84 45.75 -44.34 -46.60
C LEU A 84 46.73 -44.05 -45.46
N SER A 85 47.29 -42.85 -45.47
CA SER A 85 48.07 -42.38 -44.33
C SER A 85 47.16 -42.17 -43.11
N LYS A 86 47.72 -42.30 -41.90
CA LYS A 86 46.99 -42.04 -40.64
C LYS A 86 46.30 -40.67 -40.63
N ALA A 87 46.92 -39.66 -41.25
CA ALA A 87 46.34 -38.32 -41.37
C ALA A 87 45.08 -38.32 -42.26
N SER A 88 45.11 -39.05 -43.37
CA SER A 88 43.98 -39.14 -44.30
C SER A 88 42.78 -39.86 -43.66
N THR A 89 43.05 -40.96 -42.94
CA THR A 89 42.00 -41.66 -42.18
C THR A 89 41.39 -40.76 -41.11
N SER A 90 42.21 -39.97 -40.40
CA SER A 90 41.74 -39.00 -39.41
C SER A 90 40.82 -37.94 -40.03
N TYR A 91 41.18 -37.36 -41.19
CA TYR A 91 40.32 -36.39 -41.86
C TYR A 91 38.98 -36.98 -42.30
N LEU A 92 38.96 -38.21 -42.80
CA LEU A 92 37.71 -38.90 -43.18
C LEU A 92 36.82 -39.16 -41.96
N ASN A 93 37.40 -39.65 -40.86
CA ASN A 93 36.66 -39.86 -39.62
C ASN A 93 36.07 -38.56 -39.09
N ASN A 94 36.86 -37.48 -39.06
CA ASN A 94 36.36 -36.17 -38.64
C ASN A 94 35.22 -35.68 -39.55
N LEU A 95 35.30 -35.92 -40.87
CA LEU A 95 34.23 -35.53 -41.79
C LEU A 95 32.93 -36.30 -41.52
N VAL A 96 33.04 -37.59 -41.21
CA VAL A 96 31.90 -38.42 -40.80
C VAL A 96 31.34 -37.95 -39.46
N ASP A 97 32.21 -37.68 -38.47
CA ASP A 97 31.78 -37.19 -37.16
C ASP A 97 31.06 -35.84 -37.26
N ILE A 98 31.55 -34.93 -38.11
CA ILE A 98 30.91 -33.64 -38.38
C ILE A 98 29.57 -33.84 -39.10
N ALA A 99 29.48 -34.75 -40.07
CA ALA A 99 28.22 -35.09 -40.74
C ALA A 99 27.17 -35.61 -39.74
N LEU A 100 27.58 -36.52 -38.85
CA LEU A 100 26.71 -37.05 -37.79
C LEU A 100 26.29 -35.97 -36.80
N ALA A 101 27.21 -35.11 -36.37
CA ALA A 101 26.92 -34.02 -35.44
C ALA A 101 25.99 -32.94 -36.04
N LEU A 102 26.10 -32.70 -37.34
CA LEU A 102 25.23 -31.80 -38.09
C LEU A 102 23.96 -32.48 -38.63
N GLU A 103 23.81 -33.79 -38.35
CA GLU A 103 22.70 -34.63 -38.84
C GLU A 103 22.51 -34.55 -40.37
N THR A 104 23.61 -34.46 -41.13
CA THR A 104 23.54 -34.38 -42.59
C THR A 104 23.29 -35.74 -43.22
N LYS A 105 22.58 -35.74 -44.37
CA LYS A 105 22.27 -36.96 -45.13
C LYS A 105 23.52 -37.62 -45.71
N ASP A 106 24.48 -36.81 -46.13
CA ASP A 106 25.74 -37.25 -46.73
C ASP A 106 26.88 -36.26 -46.42
N THR A 107 28.10 -36.62 -46.83
CA THR A 107 29.30 -35.78 -46.70
C THR A 107 29.50 -34.81 -47.87
N SER A 108 28.46 -34.59 -48.69
CA SER A 108 28.54 -33.66 -49.81
C SER A 108 28.50 -32.20 -49.33
N LEU A 109 29.12 -31.31 -50.09
CA LEU A 109 29.06 -29.87 -49.83
C LEU A 109 27.63 -29.33 -49.86
N ALA A 110 26.75 -29.93 -50.67
CA ALA A 110 25.35 -29.52 -50.76
C ALA A 110 24.57 -29.80 -49.47
N SER A 111 24.97 -30.82 -48.70
CA SER A 111 24.40 -31.10 -47.37
C SER A 111 25.08 -30.27 -46.27
N PHE A 112 26.40 -30.10 -46.33
CA PHE A 112 27.14 -29.37 -45.30
C PHE A 112 26.89 -27.87 -45.29
N ILE A 113 26.84 -27.22 -46.46
CA ILE A 113 26.72 -25.75 -46.53
C ILE A 113 25.43 -25.25 -45.86
N PRO A 114 24.23 -25.82 -46.14
CA PRO A 114 23.01 -25.44 -45.43
C PRO A 114 23.08 -25.73 -43.94
N ALA A 115 23.56 -26.91 -43.53
CA ALA A 115 23.64 -27.28 -42.11
C ALA A 115 24.57 -26.33 -41.32
N ILE A 116 25.71 -25.96 -41.89
CA ILE A 116 26.62 -24.97 -41.29
C ILE A 116 25.97 -23.58 -41.23
N ASN A 117 25.25 -23.16 -42.27
CA ASN A 117 24.55 -21.88 -42.28
C ASN A 117 23.41 -21.83 -41.24
N ASP A 118 22.66 -22.91 -41.08
CA ASP A 118 21.62 -23.04 -40.07
C ASP A 118 22.21 -22.98 -38.66
N LEU A 119 23.28 -23.74 -38.41
CA LEU A 119 23.99 -23.69 -37.14
C LEU A 119 24.56 -22.30 -36.84
N THR A 120 25.14 -21.64 -37.85
CA THR A 120 25.68 -20.28 -37.73
C THR A 120 24.55 -19.28 -37.42
N SER A 121 23.39 -19.44 -38.05
CA SER A 121 22.22 -18.60 -37.80
C SER A 121 21.67 -18.81 -36.38
N HIS A 122 21.60 -20.06 -35.91
CA HIS A 122 21.24 -20.39 -34.54
C HIS A 122 22.23 -19.81 -33.52
N LEU A 123 23.53 -19.86 -33.81
CA LEU A 123 24.57 -19.25 -32.98
C LEU A 123 24.34 -17.75 -32.84
N TYR A 124 24.17 -17.02 -33.95
CA TYR A 124 23.91 -15.57 -33.90
C TYR A 124 22.61 -15.23 -33.16
N ALA A 125 21.55 -16.01 -33.37
CA ALA A 125 20.28 -15.81 -32.67
C ALA A 125 20.43 -16.03 -31.15
N ALA A 126 21.19 -17.06 -30.75
CA ALA A 126 21.49 -17.34 -29.34
C ALA A 126 22.36 -16.24 -28.73
N GLU A 127 23.40 -15.77 -29.42
CA GLU A 127 24.24 -14.66 -28.98
C GLU A 127 23.45 -13.36 -28.81
N SER A 128 22.55 -13.04 -29.75
CA SER A 128 21.68 -11.87 -29.64
C SER A 128 20.77 -11.95 -28.41
N LYS A 129 20.11 -13.10 -28.21
CA LYS A 129 19.28 -13.33 -27.02
C LYS A 129 20.08 -13.22 -25.72
N ASN A 130 21.31 -13.71 -25.70
CA ASN A 130 22.18 -13.60 -24.53
C ASN A 130 22.49 -12.14 -24.21
N LYS A 131 22.80 -11.32 -25.22
CA LYS A 131 23.03 -9.87 -25.05
C LYS A 131 21.79 -9.17 -24.50
N ASP A 132 20.60 -9.50 -25.01
CA ASP A 132 19.34 -8.93 -24.52
C ASP A 132 19.10 -9.29 -23.05
N LEU A 133 19.31 -10.56 -22.67
CA LEU A 133 19.22 -11.02 -21.29
C LEU A 133 20.24 -10.34 -20.36
N GLU A 134 21.47 -10.12 -20.81
CA GLU A 134 22.48 -9.37 -20.05
C GLU A 134 22.05 -7.91 -19.80
N LEU A 135 21.43 -7.26 -20.79
CA LEU A 135 20.88 -5.91 -20.63
C LEU A 135 19.73 -5.88 -19.62
N GLU A 136 18.81 -6.84 -19.70
CA GLU A 136 17.71 -6.98 -18.74
C GLU A 136 18.21 -7.25 -17.33
N LEU A 137 19.18 -8.16 -17.16
CA LEU A 137 19.79 -8.46 -15.87
C LEU A 137 20.44 -7.22 -15.26
N ASN A 138 21.20 -6.46 -16.06
CA ASN A 138 21.79 -5.20 -15.62
C ASN A 138 20.73 -4.16 -15.22
N ASN A 139 19.61 -4.09 -15.94
CA ASN A 139 18.51 -3.21 -15.59
C ASN A 139 17.86 -3.62 -14.26
N LEU A 140 17.58 -4.91 -14.08
CA LEU A 140 17.03 -5.47 -12.84
C LEU A 140 17.97 -5.22 -11.65
N ARG A 141 19.28 -5.43 -11.83
CA ARG A 141 20.29 -5.15 -10.81
C ARG A 141 20.27 -3.68 -10.36
N ARG A 142 20.12 -2.74 -11.30
CA ARG A 142 20.01 -1.31 -11.00
C ARG A 142 18.74 -1.00 -10.21
N LYS A 143 17.59 -1.53 -10.65
CA LYS A 143 16.31 -1.39 -9.94
C LYS A 143 16.37 -1.96 -8.53
N LEU A 144 16.96 -3.15 -8.36
CA LEU A 144 17.14 -3.80 -7.05
C LEU A 144 17.99 -2.93 -6.13
N THR A 145 19.11 -2.41 -6.64
CA THR A 145 19.97 -1.49 -5.87
C THR A 145 19.19 -0.26 -5.40
N SER A 146 18.41 0.37 -6.29
CA SER A 146 17.58 1.52 -5.92
C SER A 146 16.51 1.18 -4.88
N ALA A 147 15.87 0.00 -5.02
CA ALA A 147 14.87 -0.47 -4.07
C ALA A 147 15.46 -0.72 -2.68
N LEU A 148 16.63 -1.38 -2.59
CA LEU A 148 17.33 -1.61 -1.33
C LEU A 148 17.75 -0.31 -0.64
N VAL A 149 18.19 0.70 -1.39
CA VAL A 149 18.50 2.02 -0.83
C VAL A 149 17.24 2.69 -0.27
N LEU A 150 16.10 2.58 -0.98
CA LEU A 150 14.82 3.13 -0.51
C LEU A 150 14.33 2.41 0.74
N GLU A 151 14.40 1.07 0.76
CA GLU A 151 14.05 0.25 1.92
C GLU A 151 14.82 0.70 3.16
N LYS A 152 16.14 0.87 3.04
CA LYS A 152 16.97 1.33 4.16
C LYS A 152 16.57 2.73 4.66
N ARG A 153 16.24 3.65 3.75
CA ARG A 153 15.75 4.98 4.13
C ARG A 153 14.40 4.91 4.86
N LEU A 154 13.48 4.09 4.37
CA LEU A 154 12.19 3.88 5.01
C LEU A 154 12.35 3.28 6.41
N GLN A 155 13.27 2.34 6.59
CA GLN A 155 13.59 1.78 7.89
C GLN A 155 14.12 2.86 8.86
N ASP A 156 15.04 3.71 8.40
CA ASP A 156 15.56 4.83 9.20
C ASP A 156 14.44 5.83 9.56
N ASP A 157 13.54 6.13 8.65
CA ASP A 157 12.44 7.07 8.88
C ASP A 157 11.36 6.50 9.81
N VAL A 158 11.09 5.20 9.75
CA VAL A 158 10.25 4.50 10.73
C VAL A 158 10.84 4.65 12.13
N MET A 159 12.13 4.35 12.30
CA MET A 159 12.80 4.47 13.60
C MET A 159 12.72 5.90 14.17
N LYS A 160 13.00 6.93 13.36
CA LYS A 160 12.86 8.33 13.79
C LYS A 160 11.42 8.69 14.17
N THR A 161 10.45 8.19 13.42
CA THR A 161 9.02 8.45 13.69
C THR A 161 8.60 7.79 15.00
N GLU A 162 9.12 6.61 15.29
CA GLU A 162 8.87 5.88 16.53
C GLU A 162 9.47 6.61 17.75
N ASP A 163 10.67 7.16 17.62
CA ASP A 163 11.28 8.04 18.63
C ASP A 163 10.43 9.30 18.90
N LEU A 164 9.97 9.97 17.84
CA LEU A 164 9.09 11.14 17.96
C LEU A 164 7.75 10.79 18.62
N LEU A 165 7.21 9.61 18.30
CA LEU A 165 5.97 9.11 18.89
C LEU A 165 6.10 8.94 20.41
N ILE A 166 7.24 8.40 20.88
CA ILE A 166 7.51 8.25 22.31
C ILE A 166 7.49 9.61 23.02
N VAL A 167 8.15 10.61 22.44
CA VAL A 167 8.21 11.97 23.01
C VAL A 167 6.83 12.62 23.04
N GLU A 168 6.07 12.56 21.95
CA GLU A 168 4.73 13.16 21.90
C GLU A 168 3.73 12.42 22.80
N ARG A 169 3.86 11.09 22.98
CA ARG A 169 3.09 10.35 24.00
C ARG A 169 3.38 10.86 25.41
N ALA A 170 4.65 10.96 25.80
CA ALA A 170 5.03 11.47 27.12
C ALA A 170 4.51 12.89 27.37
N LYS A 171 4.54 13.74 26.34
CA LYS A 171 4.02 15.11 26.39
C LYS A 171 2.50 15.15 26.48
N ALA A 172 1.80 14.29 25.74
CA ALA A 172 0.34 14.14 25.81
C ALA A 172 -0.10 13.64 27.20
N ASP A 173 0.63 12.68 27.77
CA ASP A 173 0.39 12.16 29.11
C ASP A 173 0.59 13.27 30.17
N SER A 174 1.68 14.02 30.09
CA SER A 174 1.94 15.17 30.97
C SER A 174 0.85 16.24 30.87
N ARG A 175 0.40 16.57 29.65
CA ARG A 175 -0.72 17.52 29.43
C ARG A 175 -2.01 16.99 30.04
N THR A 176 -2.29 15.70 29.90
CA THR A 176 -3.49 15.05 30.46
C THR A 176 -3.47 15.09 31.98
N GLN A 177 -2.31 14.78 32.60
CA GLN A 177 -2.13 14.90 34.05
C GLN A 177 -2.29 16.34 34.54
N ASN A 178 -1.70 17.32 33.85
CA ASN A 178 -1.84 18.73 34.20
C ASN A 178 -3.29 19.21 34.08
N MET A 179 -4.01 18.79 33.03
CA MET A 179 -5.42 19.09 32.86
C MET A 179 -6.26 18.53 34.02
N LYS A 180 -5.99 17.29 34.43
CA LYS A 180 -6.65 16.67 35.59
C LYS A 180 -6.38 17.45 36.88
N PHE A 181 -5.13 17.82 37.14
CA PHE A 181 -4.75 18.64 38.29
C PHE A 181 -5.45 20.01 38.29
N LEU A 182 -5.49 20.71 37.16
CA LEU A 182 -6.17 22.01 37.04
C LEU A 182 -7.68 21.89 37.29
N LYS A 183 -8.30 20.80 36.81
CA LYS A 183 -9.71 20.52 37.06
C LYS A 183 -9.98 20.29 38.55
N GLU A 184 -9.18 19.45 39.20
CA GLU A 184 -9.27 19.21 40.65
C GLU A 184 -9.08 20.50 41.46
N LYS A 185 -8.08 21.32 41.10
CA LYS A 185 -7.82 22.61 41.75
C LYS A 185 -8.95 23.62 41.54
N SER A 186 -9.57 23.62 40.36
CA SER A 186 -10.73 24.48 40.10
C SER A 186 -11.94 24.10 40.97
N GLU A 187 -12.19 22.80 41.16
CA GLU A 187 -13.27 22.33 42.03
C GLU A 187 -12.97 22.63 43.51
N ASP A 188 -11.72 22.47 43.97
CA ASP A 188 -11.31 22.89 45.32
C ASP A 188 -11.54 24.39 45.56
N ILE A 189 -11.09 25.25 44.64
CA ILE A 189 -11.30 26.70 44.73
C ILE A 189 -12.80 27.02 44.77
N LYS A 190 -13.60 26.38 43.92
CA LYS A 190 -15.06 26.55 43.91
C LYS A 190 -15.70 26.14 45.22
N PHE A 191 -15.25 25.05 45.84
CA PHE A 191 -15.71 24.63 47.16
C PHE A 191 -15.32 25.64 48.25
N ARG A 192 -14.08 26.14 48.23
CA ARG A 192 -13.60 27.16 49.17
C ARG A 192 -14.33 28.48 49.03
N ILE A 193 -14.64 28.91 47.80
CA ILE A 193 -15.46 30.12 47.54
C ILE A 193 -16.84 29.93 48.17
N LYS A 194 -17.54 28.82 47.88
CA LYS A 194 -18.85 28.54 48.47
C LYS A 194 -18.82 28.56 50.00
N SER A 195 -17.83 27.91 50.60
CA SER A 195 -17.70 27.89 52.06
C SER A 195 -17.44 29.29 52.63
N ALA A 196 -16.62 30.12 51.97
CA ALA A 196 -16.40 31.50 52.39
C ALA A 196 -17.65 32.38 52.21
N GLU A 197 -18.41 32.21 51.12
CA GLU A 197 -19.69 32.88 50.89
C GLU A 197 -20.72 32.50 51.96
N GLU A 198 -20.80 31.22 52.34
CA GLU A 198 -21.63 30.73 53.44
C GLU A 198 -21.20 31.35 54.79
N GLN A 199 -19.89 31.45 55.06
CA GLN A 199 -19.37 32.11 56.26
C GLN A 199 -19.67 33.62 56.30
N LEU A 200 -19.54 34.31 55.17
CA LEU A 200 -19.88 35.73 55.05
C LEU A 200 -21.38 35.94 55.28
N SER A 201 -22.22 35.08 54.70
CA SER A 201 -23.67 35.11 54.91
C SER A 201 -24.03 34.84 56.38
N ALA A 202 -23.38 33.87 57.02
CA ALA A 202 -23.59 33.53 58.43
C ALA A 202 -23.13 34.62 59.40
N SER A 203 -22.10 35.40 59.05
CA SER A 203 -21.65 36.55 59.85
C SER A 203 -22.53 37.79 59.69
N GLY A 204 -23.58 37.71 58.87
CA GLY A 204 -24.58 38.77 58.70
C GLY A 204 -24.22 39.82 57.66
N LEU A 205 -23.26 39.53 56.77
CA LEU A 205 -22.94 40.42 55.64
C LEU A 205 -24.07 40.34 54.60
N ASP A 206 -24.94 41.34 54.59
CA ASP A 206 -25.99 41.51 53.57
C ASP A 206 -25.41 42.12 52.28
N ALA A 207 -26.03 41.82 51.13
CA ALA A 207 -25.61 42.35 49.83
C ALA A 207 -25.61 43.88 49.79
N SER A 208 -26.41 44.55 50.64
CA SER A 208 -26.43 46.01 50.82
C SER A 208 -25.13 46.60 51.41
N LEU A 209 -24.32 45.78 52.09
CA LEU A 209 -23.04 46.18 52.71
C LEU A 209 -21.82 45.90 51.80
N THR A 210 -22.05 45.43 50.57
CA THR A 210 -20.98 45.29 49.57
C THR A 210 -20.40 46.64 49.18
N HIS A 211 -19.12 46.67 48.81
CA HIS A 211 -18.43 47.90 48.39
C HIS A 211 -19.19 48.64 47.28
N GLU A 212 -19.71 47.92 46.28
CA GLU A 212 -20.51 48.50 45.20
C GLU A 212 -21.79 49.18 45.72
N SER A 213 -22.53 48.52 46.62
CA SER A 213 -23.73 49.08 47.24
C SER A 213 -23.40 50.28 48.14
N LEU A 214 -22.29 50.24 48.87
CA LEU A 214 -21.82 51.34 49.72
C LEU A 214 -21.43 52.57 48.89
N VAL A 215 -20.71 52.35 47.78
CA VAL A 215 -20.31 53.41 46.85
C VAL A 215 -21.55 54.06 46.24
N THR A 216 -22.48 53.28 45.68
CA THR A 216 -23.71 53.82 45.09
C THR A 216 -24.58 54.56 46.11
N LEU A 217 -24.65 54.08 47.36
CA LEU A 217 -25.35 54.77 48.45
C LEU A 217 -24.64 56.09 48.81
N SER A 218 -23.31 56.10 48.86
CA SER A 218 -22.51 57.30 49.15
C SER A 218 -22.67 58.36 48.06
N GLU A 219 -22.70 57.95 46.79
CA GLU A 219 -22.94 58.81 45.64
C GLU A 219 -24.35 59.41 45.70
N LYS A 220 -25.37 58.59 45.98
CA LYS A 220 -26.75 59.08 46.21
C LYS A 220 -26.83 60.05 47.38
N LEU A 221 -26.12 59.79 48.47
CA LEU A 221 -26.10 60.67 49.66
C LEU A 221 -25.41 62.00 49.35
N ALA A 222 -24.34 61.99 48.56
CA ALA A 222 -23.67 63.21 48.11
C ALA A 222 -24.59 64.05 47.21
N GLU A 223 -25.31 63.41 46.30
CA GLU A 223 -26.31 64.08 45.44
C GLU A 223 -27.46 64.65 46.28
N LEU A 224 -27.98 63.87 47.25
CA LEU A 224 -29.03 64.34 48.16
C LEU A 224 -28.56 65.53 49.02
N LYS A 225 -27.31 65.49 49.52
CA LYS A 225 -26.71 66.62 50.25
C LYS A 225 -26.59 67.86 49.36
N LYS A 226 -26.16 67.70 48.10
CA LYS A 226 -26.09 68.80 47.13
C LYS A 226 -27.46 69.45 46.90
N GLN A 227 -28.53 68.65 46.89
CA GLN A 227 -29.91 69.13 46.78
C GLN A 227 -30.46 69.72 48.10
N ALA A 228 -30.02 69.22 49.26
CA ALA A 228 -30.45 69.70 50.57
C ALA A 228 -29.85 71.07 50.94
N VAL A 229 -28.63 71.39 50.51
CA VAL A 229 -27.99 72.70 50.75
C VAL A 229 -28.84 73.89 50.29
N PRO A 230 -29.34 73.96 49.03
CA PRO A 230 -30.21 75.07 48.60
C PRO A 230 -31.59 75.04 49.27
N LEU A 231 -32.12 73.86 49.62
CA LEU A 231 -33.39 73.73 50.36
C LEU A 231 -33.26 74.23 51.80
N LYS A 232 -32.16 73.93 52.48
CA LYS A 232 -31.88 74.42 53.83
C LYS A 232 -31.66 75.93 53.85
N LYS A 233 -30.96 76.47 52.84
CA LYS A 233 -30.81 77.92 52.63
C LYS A 233 -32.14 78.62 52.37
N LYS A 234 -33.05 77.98 51.61
CA LYS A 234 -34.44 78.46 51.47
C LYS A 234 -35.17 78.41 52.81
N LEU A 235 -35.08 77.32 53.57
CA LEU A 235 -35.74 77.19 54.86
C LEU A 235 -35.24 78.21 55.88
N GLU A 236 -33.93 78.46 55.96
CA GLU A 236 -33.35 79.53 56.79
C GLU A 236 -33.89 80.91 56.38
N SER A 237 -34.00 81.20 55.07
CA SER A 237 -34.63 82.45 54.61
C SER A 237 -36.12 82.58 54.98
N TYR A 238 -36.82 81.45 55.18
CA TYR A 238 -38.21 81.44 55.67
C TYR A 238 -38.30 81.50 57.20
N LEU A 239 -37.28 81.05 57.94
CA LEU A 239 -37.21 81.10 59.40
C LEU A 239 -36.88 82.50 59.95
N ASP A 240 -36.18 83.33 59.16
CA ASP A 240 -35.95 84.75 59.48
C ASP A 240 -37.23 85.62 59.34
N LEU A 241 -38.31 85.08 58.75
CA LEU A 241 -39.61 85.73 58.66
C LEU A 241 -40.46 85.38 59.89
N THR A 242 -40.76 86.39 60.71
CA THR A 242 -41.59 86.22 61.93
C THR A 242 -42.99 85.67 61.60
N PRO A 243 -43.58 84.77 62.41
CA PRO A 243 -44.79 84.00 62.06
C PRO A 243 -46.10 84.79 61.92
N SER A 244 -46.09 86.12 61.96
CA SER A 244 -47.31 86.95 61.83
C SER A 244 -47.35 87.68 60.47
N PRO A 245 -48.39 87.47 59.64
CA PRO A 245 -48.48 88.04 58.27
C PRO A 245 -48.49 89.57 58.19
N SER A 246 -48.88 90.24 59.28
CA SER A 246 -48.94 91.69 59.40
C SER A 246 -47.57 92.31 59.71
N LEU A 247 -46.76 91.67 60.55
CA LEU A 247 -45.43 92.17 60.94
C LEU A 247 -44.37 91.90 59.86
N ALA A 248 -44.50 90.80 59.12
CA ALA A 248 -43.65 90.49 57.97
C ALA A 248 -43.79 91.53 56.84
N ARG A 249 -45.00 92.06 56.59
CA ARG A 249 -45.19 93.13 55.60
C ARG A 249 -44.47 94.43 55.98
N VAL A 250 -44.45 94.76 57.26
CA VAL A 250 -43.76 95.97 57.76
C VAL A 250 -42.25 95.82 57.61
N LYS A 251 -41.67 94.67 57.99
CA LYS A 251 -40.24 94.42 57.81
C LYS A 251 -39.81 94.29 56.35
N ILE A 252 -40.66 93.77 55.47
CA ILE A 252 -40.42 93.75 54.02
C ILE A 252 -40.43 95.18 53.44
N GLU A 253 -41.28 96.08 53.94
CA GLU A 253 -41.27 97.50 53.55
C GLU A 253 -40.05 98.25 54.12
N GLU A 254 -39.68 98.03 55.37
CA GLU A 254 -38.46 98.62 55.96
C GLU A 254 -37.20 98.17 55.21
N ALA A 255 -37.05 96.87 54.90
CA ALA A 255 -35.93 96.37 54.12
C ALA A 255 -35.94 96.91 52.67
N LYS A 256 -37.13 97.14 52.07
CA LYS A 256 -37.23 97.85 50.78
C LYS A 256 -36.75 99.29 50.88
N ARG A 257 -37.07 100.01 51.96
CA ARG A 257 -36.60 101.38 52.17
C ARG A 257 -35.10 101.45 52.43
N GLU A 258 -34.52 100.51 53.17
CA GLU A 258 -33.06 100.43 53.34
C GLU A 258 -32.33 100.06 52.04
N LEU A 259 -32.91 99.21 51.20
CA LEU A 259 -32.33 98.86 49.89
C LEU A 259 -32.40 100.03 48.90
N VAL A 260 -33.46 100.85 48.97
CA VAL A 260 -33.57 102.13 48.23
C VAL A 260 -32.58 103.16 48.78
N GLY A 261 -32.32 103.17 50.09
CA GLY A 261 -31.28 104.01 50.72
C GLY A 261 -29.86 103.62 50.27
N LEU A 262 -29.59 102.32 50.14
CA LEU A 262 -28.30 101.80 49.65
C LEU A 262 -28.14 101.97 48.13
N SER A 263 -29.21 101.98 47.34
CA SER A 263 -29.10 102.25 45.90
C SER A 263 -28.88 103.75 45.58
N LEU A 264 -29.31 104.66 46.46
CA LEU A 264 -29.08 106.11 46.34
C LEU A 264 -27.75 106.59 46.98
N GLY A 265 -27.04 105.71 47.70
CA GLY A 265 -25.70 105.96 48.24
C GLY A 265 -24.53 105.47 47.37
N ILE A 266 -24.81 104.89 46.20
CA ILE A 266 -23.80 104.38 45.25
C ILE A 266 -23.39 105.43 44.19
N ASP A 267 -24.02 106.62 44.17
CA ASP A 267 -23.67 107.73 43.25
C ASP A 267 -22.80 108.85 43.89
N LEU A 268 -22.13 108.60 45.03
CA LEU A 268 -21.23 109.56 45.67
C LEU A 268 -19.89 108.98 46.19
N ASN A 269 -19.38 107.92 45.54
CA ASN A 269 -17.97 107.52 45.60
C ASN A 269 -17.54 106.72 44.37
#